data_AF-A9D3R4-F1
#
_entry.id   AF-A9D3R4-F1
#
_cell.length_a   1.000
_cell.length_b   1.000
_cell.length_c   1.000
_cell.angle_alpha   90.00
_cell.angle_beta   90.00
_cell.angle_gamma   90.00
#
_symmetry.space_group_name_H-M   'P 1'
#
loop_
_entity.id
_entity.type
_entity.pdbx_description
1 polymer ?
#
loop_
_entity_poly.entity_id
_entity_poly.type
_entity_poly.pdbx_seq_one_letter_code
_entity_poly.pdbx_strand_id
1 'polypeptide(L)'
;MDAQGNPINTETSLCQSADTKMGGGNRIIFNNQLQNIGAEITSGIDINLAYTFDAVGLGWKMGLDSTILLENESIILGESIDYAGVITSGSGGFAKYKTNFDLGVEGDSWGAHYQARYISGMDSYVCQSEPSTCYAPSTDSIVYHDISASYFLSNTWAISAGVNNLLDEDAPYYTGNNDDRGYNRGACTGKKLG
;
A
#
# COMPACT_ATOMS: atom_id res chain seq x y z
N MET A 1 -1.23 27.51 28.37
CA MET A 1 -1.21 27.90 29.79
C MET A 1 -2.55 28.54 30.12
N ASP A 2 -2.97 28.51 31.38
CA ASP A 2 -4.14 29.25 31.83
C ASP A 2 -3.81 30.76 31.99
N ALA A 3 -4.78 31.55 32.41
CA ALA A 3 -4.62 32.99 32.62
C ALA A 3 -3.62 33.34 33.75
N GLN A 4 -3.22 32.35 34.55
CA GLN A 4 -2.30 32.47 35.68
C GLN A 4 -0.88 32.00 35.32
N GLY A 5 -0.66 31.54 34.08
CA GLY A 5 0.64 31.06 33.61
C GLY A 5 0.94 29.61 33.98
N ASN A 6 -0.06 28.84 34.46
CA ASN A 6 0.12 27.42 34.73
C ASN A 6 0.06 26.62 33.42
N PRO A 7 0.86 25.55 33.27
CA PRO A 7 0.71 24.60 32.18
C PRO A 7 -0.70 24.01 32.14
N ILE A 8 -1.28 23.88 30.95
CA ILE A 8 -2.57 23.19 30.70
C ILE A 8 -2.30 22.02 29.76
N ASN A 9 -3.16 21.01 29.74
CA ASN A 9 -3.02 19.81 28.91
C ASN A 9 -1.73 19.01 29.19
N THR A 10 -1.20 19.08 30.42
CA THR A 10 0.03 18.39 30.88
C THR A 10 -0.01 16.88 30.72
N GLU A 11 -1.21 16.31 30.64
CA GLU A 11 -1.41 14.86 30.47
C GLU A 11 -1.32 14.40 29.01
N THR A 12 -1.30 15.34 28.05
CA THR A 12 -1.18 14.95 26.64
C THR A 12 0.26 14.55 26.31
N SER A 13 0.42 13.48 25.53
CA SER A 13 1.71 13.00 25.04
C SER A 13 2.51 14.10 24.31
N LEU A 14 1.81 14.98 23.59
CA LEU A 14 2.39 16.17 22.96
C LEU A 14 2.98 17.18 23.96
N CYS A 15 2.25 17.51 25.04
CA CYS A 15 2.73 18.46 26.04
C CYS A 15 3.83 17.88 26.94
N GLN A 16 3.79 16.58 27.24
CA GLN A 16 4.87 15.87 27.93
C GLN A 16 6.16 15.86 27.09
N SER A 17 6.01 15.63 25.78
CA SER A 17 7.11 15.65 24.82
C SER A 17 7.76 17.03 24.66
N ALA A 18 6.96 18.09 24.67
CA ALA A 18 7.42 19.46 24.47
C ALA A 18 8.13 20.09 25.70
N ASP A 19 8.16 19.44 26.88
CA ASP A 19 8.77 19.93 28.14
C ASP A 19 8.57 21.45 28.34
N THR A 20 7.33 21.91 28.20
CA THR A 20 7.01 23.34 28.25
C THR A 20 7.12 23.84 29.69
N LYS A 21 8.04 24.77 29.95
CA LYS A 21 8.28 25.38 31.27
C LYS A 21 8.41 26.90 31.18
N MET A 22 8.11 27.56 32.30
CA MET A 22 8.31 29.00 32.44
C MET A 22 9.76 29.28 32.87
N GLY A 23 10.51 29.95 31.99
CA GLY A 23 11.80 30.54 32.31
C GLY A 23 11.65 31.89 33.00
N GLY A 24 12.76 32.42 33.50
CA GLY A 24 12.79 33.76 34.08
C GLY A 24 12.30 34.83 33.08
N GLY A 25 11.58 35.84 33.58
CA GLY A 25 11.08 36.96 32.77
C GLY A 25 9.84 36.65 31.91
N ASN A 26 8.94 35.76 32.36
CA ASN A 26 7.72 35.35 31.64
C ASN A 26 7.99 34.75 30.24
N ARG A 27 9.14 34.09 30.07
CA ARG A 27 9.50 33.43 28.82
C ARG A 27 9.07 31.98 28.85
N ILE A 28 8.37 31.52 27.82
CA ILE A 28 8.09 30.11 27.60
C ILE A 28 9.36 29.44 27.04
N ILE A 29 9.83 28.40 27.70
CA ILE A 29 10.88 27.51 27.25
C ILE A 29 10.20 26.19 26.91
N PHE A 30 10.49 25.64 25.74
CA PHE A 30 10.01 24.32 25.34
C PHE A 30 11.14 23.57 24.64
N ASN A 31 11.07 22.25 24.73
CA ASN A 31 11.95 21.36 23.99
C ASN A 31 11.46 21.27 22.54
N ASN A 32 12.31 21.71 21.60
CA ASN A 32 12.04 21.66 20.16
C ASN A 32 12.86 20.56 19.46
N GLN A 33 13.27 19.53 20.20
CA GLN A 33 13.89 18.36 19.61
C GLN A 33 12.83 17.51 18.91
N LEU A 34 13.23 16.81 17.84
CA LEU A 34 12.38 15.80 17.21
C LEU A 34 12.16 14.68 18.23
N GLN A 35 10.92 14.52 18.67
CA GLN A 35 10.50 13.47 19.59
C GLN A 35 9.64 12.49 18.83
N ASN A 36 9.87 11.19 19.06
CA ASN A 36 9.05 10.17 18.45
C ASN A 36 7.73 10.04 19.23
N ILE A 37 6.68 10.69 18.73
CA ILE A 37 5.33 10.70 19.33
C ILE A 37 4.37 9.71 18.67
N GLY A 38 4.91 8.86 17.80
CA GLY A 38 4.15 7.79 17.15
C GLY A 38 4.98 6.52 16.95
N ALA A 39 4.31 5.46 16.55
CA ALA A 39 4.94 4.21 16.18
C ALA A 39 4.17 3.58 15.02
N GLU A 40 4.88 2.86 14.16
CA GLU A 40 4.28 2.06 13.10
C GLU A 40 4.71 0.62 13.35
N ILE A 41 3.76 -0.28 13.54
CA ILE A 41 3.99 -1.70 13.79
C ILE A 41 3.40 -2.44 12.60
N THR A 42 4.22 -3.23 11.91
CA THR A 42 3.77 -4.02 10.76
C THR A 42 4.27 -5.43 10.92
N SER A 43 3.37 -6.40 10.78
CA SER A 43 3.71 -7.82 10.84
C SER A 43 3.02 -8.58 9.70
N GLY A 44 3.71 -9.62 9.22
CA GLY A 44 3.27 -10.38 8.07
C GLY A 44 4.08 -11.64 7.84
N ILE A 45 3.65 -12.42 6.84
CA ILE A 45 4.31 -13.63 6.38
C ILE A 45 4.59 -13.47 4.89
N ASP A 46 5.83 -13.70 4.50
CA ASP A 46 6.25 -13.73 3.09
C ASP A 46 6.58 -15.17 2.67
N ILE A 47 6.03 -15.57 1.53
CA ILE A 47 6.22 -16.89 0.92
C ILE A 47 6.84 -16.67 -0.46
N ASN A 48 8.02 -17.24 -0.68
CA ASN A 48 8.67 -17.29 -1.99
C ASN A 48 8.88 -18.76 -2.37
N LEU A 49 8.36 -19.15 -3.53
CA LEU A 49 8.52 -20.48 -4.09
C LEU A 49 9.00 -20.36 -5.53
N ALA A 50 10.08 -21.07 -5.85
CA ALA A 50 10.57 -21.25 -7.21
C ALA A 50 10.64 -22.74 -7.53
N TYR A 51 10.09 -23.14 -8.67
CA TYR A 51 10.11 -24.51 -9.13
C TYR A 51 10.43 -24.57 -10.62
N THR A 52 11.32 -25.48 -11.01
CA THR A 52 11.70 -25.69 -12.41
C THR A 52 11.51 -27.17 -12.74
N PHE A 53 10.87 -27.45 -13.87
CA PHE A 53 10.57 -28.80 -14.30
C PHE A 53 10.51 -28.90 -15.82
N ASP A 54 10.74 -30.10 -16.34
CA ASP A 54 10.56 -30.40 -17.75
C ASP A 54 9.23 -31.12 -17.95
N ALA A 55 8.40 -30.62 -18.87
CA ALA A 55 7.13 -31.26 -19.23
C ALA A 55 6.83 -31.04 -20.70
N VAL A 56 6.32 -32.09 -21.36
CA VAL A 56 5.99 -32.08 -22.80
C VAL A 56 7.18 -31.68 -23.68
N GLY A 57 8.40 -32.01 -23.25
CA GLY A 57 9.64 -31.68 -23.95
C GLY A 57 10.05 -30.21 -23.88
N LEU A 58 9.45 -29.43 -22.97
CA LEU A 58 9.75 -28.01 -22.75
C LEU A 58 10.21 -27.78 -21.32
N GLY A 59 11.07 -26.79 -21.13
CA GLY A 59 11.52 -26.34 -19.81
C GLY A 59 10.54 -25.31 -19.24
N TRP A 60 10.02 -25.59 -18.04
CA TRP A 60 9.08 -24.73 -17.33
C TRP A 60 9.70 -24.16 -16.07
N LYS A 61 9.44 -22.88 -15.81
CA LYS A 61 9.84 -22.17 -14.59
C LYS A 61 8.58 -21.57 -13.97
N MET A 62 8.30 -21.94 -12.74
CA MET A 62 7.18 -21.41 -11.95
C MET A 62 7.74 -20.61 -10.78
N GLY A 63 7.19 -19.41 -10.58
CA GLY A 63 7.42 -18.54 -9.44
C GLY A 63 6.12 -18.25 -8.71
N LEU A 64 6.18 -18.20 -7.38
CA LEU A 64 5.09 -17.71 -6.53
C LEU A 64 5.68 -16.86 -5.40
N ASP A 65 5.34 -15.59 -5.40
CA ASP A 65 5.67 -14.63 -4.35
C ASP A 65 4.37 -14.17 -3.70
N SER A 66 4.21 -14.41 -2.40
CA SER A 66 3.00 -14.01 -1.68
C SER A 66 3.34 -13.33 -0.36
N THR A 67 2.71 -12.19 -0.11
CA THR A 67 2.74 -11.49 1.18
C THR A 67 1.37 -11.59 1.83
N ILE A 68 1.36 -12.00 3.10
CA ILE A 68 0.19 -12.02 3.98
C ILE A 68 0.42 -10.98 5.06
N LEU A 69 -0.30 -9.85 4.98
CA LEU A 69 -0.25 -8.80 6.00
C LEU A 69 -1.17 -9.19 7.16
N LEU A 70 -0.60 -9.29 8.35
CA LEU A 70 -1.33 -9.65 9.57
C LEU A 70 -1.72 -8.41 10.38
N GLU A 71 -0.84 -7.43 10.44
CA GLU A 71 -1.01 -6.21 11.24
C GLU A 71 -0.34 -5.03 10.54
N ASN A 72 -1.00 -3.88 10.55
CA ASN A 72 -0.40 -2.60 10.16
C ASN A 72 -0.96 -1.51 11.08
N GLU A 73 -0.40 -1.42 12.28
CA GLU A 73 -0.84 -0.54 13.34
C GLU A 73 -0.07 0.78 13.31
N SER A 74 -0.79 1.89 13.24
CA SER A 74 -0.24 3.24 13.42
C SER A 74 -0.68 3.79 14.76
N ILE A 75 0.30 4.10 15.61
CA ILE A 75 0.10 4.68 16.93
C ILE A 75 0.45 6.16 16.85
N ILE A 76 -0.50 7.04 17.15
CA ILE A 76 -0.32 8.48 17.15
C ILE A 76 -0.85 9.02 18.47
N LEU A 77 0.02 9.71 19.22
CA LEU A 77 -0.34 10.32 20.52
C LEU A 77 -0.93 9.35 21.56
N GLY A 78 -0.74 8.03 21.39
CA GLY A 78 -1.27 6.98 22.26
C GLY A 78 -2.56 6.32 21.76
N GLU A 79 -3.14 6.81 20.67
CA GLU A 79 -4.23 6.14 19.96
C GLU A 79 -3.67 5.23 18.87
N SER A 80 -4.25 4.04 18.73
CA SER A 80 -3.85 3.03 17.77
C SER A 80 -4.93 2.82 16.72
N ILE A 81 -4.52 2.69 15.45
CA ILE A 81 -5.38 2.36 14.32
C ILE A 81 -4.70 1.25 13.51
N ASP A 82 -5.38 0.11 13.35
CA ASP A 82 -4.95 -0.98 12.45
C ASP A 82 -5.50 -0.76 11.04
N TYR A 83 -4.61 -0.68 10.07
CA TYR A 83 -4.91 -0.51 8.66
C TYR A 83 -4.85 -1.83 7.88
N ALA A 84 -4.58 -2.99 8.49
CA ALA A 84 -4.53 -4.25 7.77
C ALA A 84 -5.89 -4.57 7.07
N GLY A 85 -5.88 -4.64 5.74
CA GLY A 85 -7.06 -4.81 4.90
C GLY A 85 -7.85 -3.55 4.63
N VAL A 86 -7.28 -2.38 4.91
CA VAL A 86 -7.96 -1.08 4.80
C VAL A 86 -7.36 -0.28 3.66
N ILE A 87 -8.20 0.46 2.95
CA ILE A 87 -7.79 1.49 2.00
C ILE A 87 -8.22 2.87 2.51
N THR A 88 -7.31 3.82 2.41
CA THR A 88 -7.48 5.18 2.92
C THR A 88 -7.31 6.16 1.78
N SER A 89 -8.08 7.25 1.82
CA SER A 89 -7.99 8.31 0.81
C SER A 89 -6.74 9.18 0.95
N GLY A 90 -5.54 8.62 1.14
CA GLY A 90 -4.30 9.39 1.20
C GLY A 90 -3.10 8.71 1.86
N SER A 91 -3.32 7.72 2.74
CA SER A 91 -2.23 6.96 3.36
C SER A 91 -1.92 5.66 2.62
N GLY A 92 -2.71 5.32 1.60
CA GLY A 92 -2.56 4.14 0.76
C GLY A 92 -3.55 3.02 1.07
N GLY A 93 -3.36 1.90 0.38
CA GLY A 93 -4.12 0.65 0.55
C GLY A 93 -3.24 -0.48 1.06
N PHE A 94 -3.73 -1.16 2.09
CA PHE A 94 -2.99 -2.16 2.86
C PHE A 94 -3.65 -3.53 2.71
N ALA A 95 -3.68 -4.05 1.48
CA ALA A 95 -4.30 -5.34 1.18
C ALA A 95 -3.70 -6.48 2.03
N LYS A 96 -4.57 -7.32 2.60
CA LYS A 96 -4.14 -8.46 3.44
C LYS A 96 -3.36 -9.51 2.65
N TYR A 97 -3.71 -9.68 1.38
CA TYR A 97 -3.05 -10.66 0.51
C TYR A 97 -2.62 -9.99 -0.78
N LYS A 98 -1.34 -10.17 -1.11
CA LYS A 98 -0.76 -9.80 -2.40
C LYS A 98 0.05 -10.98 -2.90
N THR A 99 -0.21 -11.40 -4.13
CA THR A 99 0.47 -12.56 -4.72
C THR A 99 0.88 -12.26 -6.15
N ASN A 100 2.13 -12.53 -6.50
CA ASN A 100 2.63 -12.59 -7.86
C ASN A 100 2.90 -14.05 -8.22
N PHE A 101 2.28 -14.52 -9.28
CA PHE A 101 2.52 -15.84 -9.85
C PHE A 101 3.14 -15.67 -11.24
N ASP A 102 4.23 -16.39 -11.49
CA ASP A 102 4.97 -16.37 -12.73
C ASP A 102 5.04 -17.78 -13.32
N LEU A 103 4.80 -17.88 -14.62
CA LEU A 103 4.98 -19.12 -15.37
C LEU A 103 5.70 -18.82 -16.67
N GLY A 104 6.96 -19.25 -16.75
CA GLY A 104 7.77 -19.25 -17.95
C GLY A 104 7.80 -20.64 -18.59
N VAL A 105 7.78 -20.66 -19.92
CA VAL A 105 8.08 -21.84 -20.72
C VAL A 105 9.08 -21.49 -21.81
N GLU A 106 10.08 -22.33 -21.99
CA GLU A 106 11.15 -22.16 -22.96
C GLU A 106 11.17 -23.37 -23.91
N GLY A 107 11.15 -23.09 -25.21
CA GLY A 107 11.46 -24.03 -26.27
C GLY A 107 12.76 -23.65 -26.99
N ASP A 108 13.11 -24.37 -28.04
CA ASP A 108 14.44 -24.24 -28.70
C ASP A 108 14.73 -22.84 -29.26
N SER A 109 13.71 -22.14 -29.77
CA SER A 109 13.85 -20.83 -30.44
C SER A 109 12.78 -19.84 -29.99
N TRP A 110 12.06 -20.12 -28.92
CA TRP A 110 11.02 -19.24 -28.39
C TRP A 110 10.85 -19.40 -26.89
N GLY A 111 10.32 -18.37 -26.26
CA GLY A 111 9.87 -18.41 -24.87
C GLY A 111 8.52 -17.72 -24.74
N ALA A 112 7.73 -18.15 -23.75
CA ALA A 112 6.53 -17.44 -23.35
C ALA A 112 6.54 -17.28 -21.83
N HIS A 113 5.98 -16.17 -21.37
CA HIS A 113 5.85 -15.84 -19.97
C HIS A 113 4.44 -15.36 -19.69
N TYR A 114 3.88 -15.88 -18.61
CA TYR A 114 2.60 -15.47 -18.07
C TYR A 114 2.79 -15.05 -16.62
N GLN A 115 2.22 -13.90 -16.25
CA GLN A 115 2.21 -13.38 -14.90
C GLN A 115 0.77 -13.13 -14.45
N ALA A 116 0.45 -13.53 -13.23
CA ALA A 116 -0.80 -13.20 -12.56
C ALA A 116 -0.52 -12.44 -11.27
N ARG A 117 -1.09 -11.24 -11.13
CA ARG A 117 -0.96 -10.39 -9.94
C ARG A 117 -2.27 -10.29 -9.22
N TYR A 118 -2.37 -10.94 -8.07
CA TYR A 118 -3.54 -10.88 -7.19
C TYR A 118 -3.37 -9.84 -6.08
N ILE A 119 -4.41 -9.05 -5.86
CA ILE A 119 -4.53 -8.12 -4.73
C ILE A 119 -5.91 -8.35 -4.11
N SER A 120 -5.95 -8.66 -2.81
CA SER A 120 -7.23 -8.81 -2.11
C SER A 120 -7.97 -7.49 -1.96
N GLY A 121 -9.30 -7.58 -1.91
CA GLY A 121 -10.17 -6.47 -1.55
C GLY A 121 -9.79 -5.82 -0.21
N MET A 122 -10.14 -4.54 -0.08
CA MET A 122 -9.86 -3.71 1.08
C MET A 122 -11.10 -2.92 1.47
N ASP A 123 -11.28 -2.69 2.77
CA ASP A 123 -12.38 -1.88 3.29
C ASP A 123 -11.98 -0.40 3.31
N SER A 124 -12.89 0.48 2.90
CA SER A 124 -12.65 1.92 2.97
C SER A 124 -12.66 2.39 4.43
N TYR A 125 -11.57 3.00 4.87
CA TYR A 125 -11.44 3.52 6.24
C TYR A 125 -12.58 4.46 6.64
N VAL A 126 -12.94 5.38 5.73
CA VAL A 126 -14.00 6.38 5.99
C VAL A 126 -15.40 5.78 6.07
N CYS A 127 -15.57 4.53 5.63
CA CYS A 127 -16.83 3.82 5.61
C CYS A 127 -17.00 2.82 6.76
N GLN A 128 -15.97 2.58 7.58
CA GLN A 128 -16.03 1.56 8.62
C GLN A 128 -17.10 1.83 9.69
N SER A 129 -17.34 3.10 10.02
CA SER A 129 -18.29 3.50 11.06
C SER A 129 -19.74 3.50 10.59
N GLU A 130 -20.00 3.82 9.33
CA GLU A 130 -21.35 3.85 8.76
C GLU A 130 -21.36 3.41 7.28
N PRO A 131 -21.19 2.10 7.00
CA PRO A 131 -21.06 1.58 5.64
C PRO A 131 -22.28 1.86 4.77
N SER A 132 -23.48 1.95 5.38
CA SER A 132 -24.76 2.15 4.70
C SER A 132 -24.87 3.48 3.95
N THR A 133 -24.03 4.45 4.32
CA THR A 133 -24.00 5.78 3.71
C THR A 133 -22.94 5.90 2.61
N CYS A 134 -22.09 4.88 2.45
CA CYS A 134 -21.05 4.84 1.43
C CYS A 134 -21.54 4.19 0.14
N TYR A 135 -21.16 4.79 -1.00
CA TYR A 135 -21.46 4.24 -2.32
C TYR A 135 -20.67 2.95 -2.60
N ALA A 136 -19.42 2.89 -2.13
CA ALA A 136 -18.48 1.78 -2.26
C ALA A 136 -17.69 1.63 -0.94
N PRO A 137 -18.21 0.86 0.03
CA PRO A 137 -17.59 0.71 1.35
C PRO A 137 -16.35 -0.20 1.34
N SER A 138 -16.11 -0.97 0.27
CA SER A 138 -14.95 -1.83 0.07
C SER A 138 -14.60 -1.93 -1.42
N THR A 139 -13.37 -2.37 -1.72
CA THR A 139 -12.94 -2.80 -3.05
C THR A 139 -13.10 -4.30 -3.20
N ASP A 140 -13.43 -4.75 -4.41
CA ASP A 140 -13.32 -6.17 -4.75
C ASP A 140 -11.85 -6.60 -4.86
N SER A 141 -11.62 -7.91 -4.73
CA SER A 141 -10.33 -8.51 -5.07
C SER A 141 -10.10 -8.52 -6.57
N ILE A 142 -8.86 -8.36 -7.01
CA ILE A 142 -8.50 -8.22 -8.42
C ILE A 142 -7.34 -9.14 -8.81
N VAL A 143 -7.37 -9.62 -10.05
CA VAL A 143 -6.27 -10.37 -10.66
C VAL A 143 -5.92 -9.73 -12.01
N TYR A 144 -4.69 -9.23 -12.13
CA TYR A 144 -4.16 -8.77 -13.41
C TYR A 144 -3.40 -9.89 -14.11
N HIS A 145 -3.62 -10.04 -15.41
CA HIS A 145 -3.00 -11.07 -16.24
C HIS A 145 -2.10 -10.41 -17.28
N ASP A 146 -0.81 -10.70 -17.25
CA ASP A 146 0.16 -10.20 -18.23
C ASP A 146 0.73 -11.39 -19.00
N ILE A 147 0.81 -11.28 -20.33
CA ILE A 147 1.40 -12.32 -21.17
C ILE A 147 2.45 -11.71 -22.09
N SER A 148 3.57 -12.40 -22.26
CA SER A 148 4.59 -12.02 -23.23
C SER A 148 5.19 -13.24 -23.90
N ALA A 149 5.69 -13.07 -25.11
CA ALA A 149 6.40 -14.09 -25.85
C ALA A 149 7.62 -13.49 -26.55
N SER A 150 8.64 -14.31 -26.71
CA SER A 150 9.86 -14.00 -27.42
C SER A 150 10.18 -15.08 -28.45
N TYR A 151 10.74 -14.68 -29.58
CA TYR A 151 11.24 -15.58 -30.61
C TYR A 151 12.66 -15.19 -30.98
N PHE A 152 13.57 -16.16 -30.95
CA PHE A 152 14.98 -16.02 -31.24
C PHE A 152 15.23 -16.34 -32.72
N LEU A 153 15.44 -15.30 -33.53
CA LEU A 153 15.73 -15.43 -34.96
C LEU A 153 17.13 -15.99 -35.21
N SER A 154 18.06 -15.65 -34.31
CA SER A 154 19.45 -16.12 -34.30
C SER A 154 20.01 -15.99 -32.89
N ASN A 155 21.28 -16.38 -32.70
CA ASN A 155 22.01 -16.14 -31.45
C ASN A 155 22.22 -14.64 -31.12
N THR A 156 21.83 -13.74 -32.02
CA THR A 156 22.06 -12.29 -31.89
C THR A 156 20.79 -11.45 -31.94
N TRP A 157 19.70 -12.00 -32.51
CA TRP A 157 18.46 -11.25 -32.70
C TRP A 157 17.27 -11.99 -32.08
N ALA A 158 16.52 -11.27 -31.24
CA ALA A 158 15.27 -11.72 -30.68
C ALA A 158 14.19 -10.66 -30.91
N ILE A 159 12.96 -11.10 -31.14
CA ILE A 159 11.77 -10.26 -31.18
C ILE A 159 10.89 -10.68 -30.02
N SER A 160 10.36 -9.71 -29.29
CA SER A 160 9.38 -9.95 -28.23
C SER A 160 8.16 -9.05 -28.38
N ALA A 161 7.04 -9.56 -27.90
CA ALA A 161 5.79 -8.84 -27.80
C ALA A 161 5.05 -9.28 -26.53
N GLY A 162 4.22 -8.41 -25.99
CA GLY A 162 3.43 -8.72 -24.82
C GLY A 162 2.21 -7.82 -24.68
N VAL A 163 1.25 -8.29 -23.90
CA VAL A 163 0.03 -7.60 -23.53
C VAL A 163 -0.04 -7.61 -22.01
N ASN A 164 -0.08 -6.41 -21.43
CA ASN A 164 -0.36 -6.23 -20.02
C ASN A 164 -1.86 -6.12 -19.82
N ASN A 165 -2.36 -6.58 -18.67
CA ASN A 165 -3.77 -6.55 -18.34
C ASN A 165 -4.64 -7.15 -19.47
N LEU A 166 -4.35 -8.40 -19.85
CA LEU A 166 -4.97 -9.10 -20.97
C LEU A 166 -6.51 -9.14 -20.89
N LEU A 167 -7.05 -9.11 -19.67
CA LEU A 167 -8.49 -9.14 -19.42
C LEU A 167 -9.13 -7.75 -19.31
N ASP A 168 -8.35 -6.67 -19.51
CA ASP A 168 -8.79 -5.27 -19.44
C ASP A 168 -9.49 -4.92 -18.12
N GLU A 169 -8.89 -5.35 -17.01
CA GLU A 169 -9.42 -5.11 -15.68
C GLU A 169 -9.00 -3.73 -15.17
N ASP A 170 -9.97 -2.92 -14.72
CA ASP A 170 -9.72 -1.61 -14.13
C ASP A 170 -9.40 -1.72 -12.64
N ALA A 171 -8.66 -0.74 -12.10
CA ALA A 171 -8.44 -0.66 -10.66
C ALA A 171 -9.79 -0.49 -9.92
N PRO A 172 -10.03 -1.25 -8.84
CA PRO A 172 -11.32 -1.22 -8.16
C PRO A 172 -11.55 0.11 -7.46
N TYR A 173 -12.81 0.54 -7.43
CA TYR A 173 -13.23 1.81 -6.86
C TYR A 173 -13.60 1.65 -5.38
N TYR A 174 -13.32 2.68 -4.57
CA TYR A 174 -13.82 2.79 -3.20
C TYR A 174 -14.23 4.23 -2.89
N THR A 175 -15.07 4.39 -1.85
CA THR A 175 -15.50 5.71 -1.40
C THR A 175 -14.37 6.39 -0.63
N GLY A 176 -13.82 7.45 -1.22
CA GLY A 176 -12.77 8.29 -0.65
C GLY A 176 -12.49 9.45 -1.61
N ASN A 177 -12.27 10.66 -1.11
CA ASN A 177 -12.15 11.88 -1.95
C ASN A 177 -10.86 11.93 -2.82
N ASN A 178 -10.09 10.85 -2.86
CA ASN A 178 -8.92 10.70 -3.70
C ASN A 178 -9.14 9.48 -4.56
N ASP A 179 -9.44 9.71 -5.84
CA ASP A 179 -9.46 8.66 -6.84
C ASP A 179 -8.04 8.08 -6.94
N ASP A 180 -7.82 6.86 -6.42
CA ASP A 180 -6.56 6.12 -6.59
C ASP A 180 -6.39 5.56 -8.02
N ARG A 181 -6.83 6.34 -9.02
CA ARG A 181 -6.32 6.24 -10.38
C ARG A 181 -4.97 6.94 -10.36
N GLY A 182 -3.90 6.15 -10.44
CA GLY A 182 -2.53 6.61 -10.30
C GLY A 182 -2.27 8.00 -10.90
N TYR A 183 -1.57 8.83 -10.09
CA TYR A 183 -1.02 10.16 -10.39
C TYR A 183 -1.84 11.37 -9.91
N ASN A 184 -1.61 11.79 -8.65
CA ASN A 184 -1.20 13.17 -8.37
C ASN A 184 -0.65 13.34 -6.95
N ARG A 185 0.67 13.51 -6.83
CA ARG A 185 1.27 14.16 -5.66
C ARG A 185 0.99 15.66 -5.79
N GLY A 186 -0.14 16.10 -5.26
CA GLY A 186 -0.54 17.50 -5.19
C GLY A 186 -0.59 17.97 -3.75
N ALA A 187 0.52 18.51 -3.25
CA ALA A 187 0.53 19.33 -2.06
C ALA A 187 -0.46 20.50 -2.21
N CYS A 188 -1.15 20.83 -1.11
CA CYS A 188 -1.84 22.08 -0.83
C CYS A 188 -2.13 23.00 -2.04
N THR A 189 -3.25 22.85 -2.76
CA THR A 189 -3.85 23.99 -3.50
C THR A 189 -5.34 23.81 -3.76
N GLY A 190 -6.13 24.71 -3.17
CA GLY A 190 -7.17 25.49 -3.85
C GLY A 190 -8.31 24.77 -4.58
N LYS A 191 -9.45 24.66 -3.88
CA LYS A 191 -10.84 24.85 -4.35
C LYS A 191 -10.96 25.36 -5.80
N LYS A 192 -11.56 24.56 -6.70
CA LYS A 192 -12.22 25.10 -7.90
C LYS A 192 -13.74 25.09 -7.70
N LEU A 193 -14.27 26.30 -7.55
CA LEU A 193 -15.66 26.65 -7.84
C LEU A 193 -15.79 26.86 -9.35
N GLY A 194 -16.93 26.49 -9.92
CA GLY A 194 -17.36 26.84 -11.28
C GLY A 194 -17.44 25.64 -12.21
#